data_AF-A0AAV5X0E9-F1
#
_entry.id   AF-A0AAV5X0E9-F1
#
_cell.length_a   1.000
_cell.length_b   1.000
_cell.length_c   1.000
_cell.angle_alpha   90.00
_cell.angle_beta   90.00
_cell.angle_gamma   90.00
#
_symmetry.space_group_name_H-M   'P 1'
#
loop_
_entity.id
_entity.type
_entity.pdbx_description
1 polymer ?
#
loop_
_entity_poly.entity_id
_entity_poly.type
_entity_poly.pdbx_seq_one_letter_code
_entity_poly.pdbx_strand_id
1 'polypeptide(L)'
;SANCKTQLSCSNGGVQDVNNCRKCLCPLGWSGVKCTQRPIGTKNITATSKIQTIRYNFDETTKGMEYKTQHYVFQAPAGMKVRMTPTVIEGRWSKSCDQMGIEVKFLNDTRLSGVQVCNSRFQQPTITSETNEMFVQAYTLGEQSIIEMQYKAVH
;
A
#
# COMPACT_ATOMS: atom_id res chain seq x y z
N SER A 1 -6.79 -21.83 -20.16
CA SER A 1 -7.20 -22.05 -18.77
C SER A 1 -7.46 -23.54 -18.53
N ALA A 2 -6.43 -24.33 -18.18
CA ALA A 2 -6.53 -25.81 -18.15
C ALA A 2 -6.55 -26.44 -16.74
N ASN A 3 -6.17 -25.71 -15.67
CA ASN A 3 -6.01 -26.31 -14.34
C ASN A 3 -7.24 -26.24 -13.42
N CYS A 4 -8.16 -25.29 -13.63
CA CYS A 4 -9.33 -25.14 -12.77
C CYS A 4 -10.59 -25.66 -13.45
N LYS A 5 -11.19 -26.72 -12.85
CA LYS A 5 -12.46 -27.33 -13.33
C LYS A 5 -13.65 -26.38 -13.23
N THR A 6 -13.63 -25.46 -12.28
CA THR A 6 -14.68 -24.46 -12.05
C THR A 6 -14.08 -23.06 -12.10
N GLN A 7 -14.75 -22.16 -12.80
CA GLN A 7 -14.38 -20.75 -12.83
C GLN A 7 -14.80 -20.06 -11.53
N LEU A 8 -13.87 -19.32 -10.92
CA LEU A 8 -14.13 -18.45 -9.78
C LEU A 8 -14.05 -17.00 -10.23
N SER A 9 -15.13 -16.24 -10.09
CA SER A 9 -15.11 -14.81 -10.41
C SER A 9 -14.33 -14.02 -9.34
N CYS A 10 -13.30 -13.31 -9.78
CA CYS A 10 -12.46 -12.44 -8.97
C CYS A 10 -12.82 -10.97 -9.20
N SER A 11 -12.74 -10.15 -8.15
CA SER A 11 -12.99 -8.71 -8.19
C SER A 11 -11.69 -7.90 -8.16
N ASN A 12 -11.79 -6.59 -8.41
CA ASN A 12 -10.70 -5.62 -8.27
C ASN A 12 -9.40 -6.02 -8.98
N GLY A 13 -9.52 -6.60 -10.18
CA GLY A 13 -8.37 -7.01 -10.99
C GLY A 13 -7.67 -8.29 -10.52
N GLY A 14 -8.24 -9.02 -9.55
CA GLY A 14 -7.75 -10.35 -9.17
C GLY A 14 -7.94 -11.39 -10.27
N VAL A 15 -7.13 -12.44 -10.20
CA VAL A 15 -7.17 -13.58 -11.14
C VAL A 15 -7.29 -14.88 -10.36
N GLN A 16 -7.97 -15.88 -10.92
CA GLN A 16 -8.11 -17.18 -10.24
C GLN A 16 -6.72 -17.81 -10.05
N ASP A 17 -6.43 -18.26 -8.83
CA ASP A 17 -5.17 -18.92 -8.51
C ASP A 17 -5.14 -20.30 -9.17
N VAL A 18 -4.21 -20.51 -10.10
CA VAL A 18 -4.07 -21.78 -10.84
C VAL A 18 -3.54 -22.92 -9.98
N ASN A 19 -2.89 -22.61 -8.85
CA ASN A 19 -2.42 -23.60 -7.87
C ASN A 19 -3.47 -23.87 -6.80
N ASN A 20 -4.44 -22.96 -6.62
CA ASN A 20 -5.57 -23.13 -5.71
C ASN A 20 -6.85 -22.53 -6.30
N CYS A 21 -7.54 -23.33 -7.11
CA CYS A 21 -8.75 -22.94 -7.83
C CYS A 21 -9.92 -22.47 -6.94
N ARG A 22 -9.80 -22.55 -5.61
CA ARG A 22 -10.80 -22.08 -4.64
C ARG A 22 -10.56 -20.64 -4.16
N LYS A 23 -9.52 -19.95 -4.64
CA LYS A 23 -9.24 -18.55 -4.31
C LYS A 23 -8.70 -17.77 -5.49
N CYS A 24 -8.71 -16.45 -5.35
CA CYS A 24 -8.07 -15.53 -6.27
C CYS A 24 -6.69 -15.12 -5.75
N LEU A 25 -5.77 -14.84 -6.68
CA LEU A 25 -4.58 -14.02 -6.43
C LEU A 25 -5.02 -12.56 -6.50
N CYS A 26 -4.85 -11.83 -5.41
CA CYS A 26 -5.32 -10.46 -5.27
C CYS A 26 -4.19 -9.45 -5.51
N PRO A 27 -4.47 -8.34 -6.22
CA PRO A 27 -3.53 -7.23 -6.30
C PRO A 27 -3.27 -6.63 -4.92
N LEU A 28 -2.13 -5.95 -4.78
CA LEU A 28 -1.77 -5.24 -3.56
C LEU A 28 -2.89 -4.28 -3.14
N GLY A 29 -3.33 -4.40 -1.89
CA GLY A 29 -4.44 -3.63 -1.33
C GLY A 29 -5.81 -4.32 -1.37
N TRP A 30 -5.87 -5.54 -1.92
CA TRP A 30 -7.05 -6.40 -1.88
C TRP A 30 -6.72 -7.77 -1.28
N SER A 31 -7.73 -8.42 -0.72
CA SER A 31 -7.62 -9.69 -0.01
C SER A 31 -8.93 -10.48 -0.08
N GLY A 32 -8.92 -11.67 0.53
CA GLY A 32 -10.06 -12.57 0.58
C GLY A 32 -10.18 -13.45 -0.65
N VAL A 33 -11.08 -14.42 -0.57
CA VAL A 33 -11.25 -15.47 -1.59
C VAL A 33 -11.50 -14.90 -2.99
N LYS A 34 -12.22 -13.77 -3.08
CA LYS A 34 -12.62 -13.12 -4.34
C LYS A 34 -12.02 -11.73 -4.54
N CYS A 35 -11.03 -11.32 -3.73
CA CYS A 35 -10.43 -9.98 -3.78
C CYS A 35 -11.41 -8.82 -3.54
N THR A 36 -12.44 -9.05 -2.71
CA THR A 36 -13.46 -8.05 -2.33
C THR A 36 -13.19 -7.40 -0.97
N GLN A 37 -12.15 -7.85 -0.27
CA GLN A 37 -11.80 -7.39 1.07
C GLN A 37 -10.49 -6.61 1.05
N ARG A 38 -10.21 -5.83 2.09
CA ARG A 38 -8.89 -5.22 2.32
C ARG A 38 -8.02 -6.17 3.14
N PRO A 39 -6.68 -6.11 3.02
CA PRO A 39 -5.79 -6.84 3.91
C PRO A 39 -6.16 -6.63 5.39
N ILE A 40 -5.97 -7.64 6.22
CA ILE A 40 -6.26 -7.54 7.65
C ILE A 40 -5.45 -6.41 8.29
N GLY A 41 -6.05 -5.69 9.24
CA GLY A 41 -5.40 -4.56 9.92
C GLY A 41 -5.27 -3.27 9.08
N THR A 42 -5.91 -3.20 7.91
CA THR A 42 -5.97 -1.97 7.10
C THR A 42 -6.68 -0.85 7.87
N LYS A 43 -6.04 0.32 7.96
CA LYS A 43 -6.59 1.51 8.61
C LYS A 43 -7.25 2.44 7.58
N ASN A 44 -8.50 2.83 7.82
CA ASN A 44 -9.20 3.78 6.96
C ASN A 44 -8.98 5.20 7.48
N ILE A 45 -8.48 6.10 6.61
CA ILE A 45 -8.09 7.46 6.93
C ILE A 45 -8.90 8.43 6.07
N THR A 46 -9.57 9.40 6.70
CA THR A 46 -10.25 10.48 5.98
C THR A 46 -9.28 11.62 5.71
N ALA A 47 -9.14 11.99 4.44
CA ALA A 47 -8.36 13.15 4.01
C ALA A 47 -9.26 14.39 3.91
N THR A 48 -8.88 15.47 4.59
CA THR A 48 -9.52 16.79 4.44
C THR A 48 -8.64 17.73 3.61
N SER A 49 -9.15 18.90 3.23
CA SER A 49 -8.36 19.90 2.50
C SER A 49 -7.20 20.50 3.33
N LYS A 50 -7.20 20.30 4.65
CA LYS A 50 -6.10 20.70 5.53
C LYS A 50 -5.00 19.65 5.48
N ILE A 51 -3.75 20.10 5.60
CA ILE A 51 -2.61 19.19 5.72
C ILE A 51 -2.74 18.39 7.02
N GLN A 52 -2.61 17.08 6.89
CA GLN A 52 -2.63 16.10 7.97
C GLN A 52 -1.36 15.24 7.89
N THR A 53 -0.94 14.68 9.02
CA THR A 53 0.25 13.83 9.10
C THR A 53 -0.06 12.56 9.87
N ILE A 54 0.39 11.41 9.36
CA ILE A 54 0.44 10.14 10.10
C ILE A 54 1.90 9.70 10.16
N ARG A 55 2.33 9.27 11.33
CA ARG A 55 3.63 8.63 11.53
C ARG A 55 3.42 7.20 12.00
N TYR A 56 4.09 6.26 11.36
CA TYR A 56 4.10 4.87 11.75
C TYR A 56 5.53 4.42 12.02
N ASN A 57 5.70 3.78 13.17
CA ASN A 57 6.99 3.27 13.62
C ASN A 57 6.92 1.76 13.64
N PHE A 58 7.78 1.11 12.87
CA PHE A 58 8.10 -0.29 13.08
C PHE A 58 9.17 -0.37 14.16
N ASP A 59 8.75 -0.58 15.41
CA ASP A 59 9.60 -0.70 16.60
C ASP A 59 10.33 -2.06 16.64
N GLU A 60 11.07 -2.36 15.58
CA GLU A 60 11.79 -3.62 15.41
C GLU A 60 13.29 -3.44 15.67
N THR A 61 13.84 -4.21 16.60
CA THR A 61 15.25 -4.05 17.02
C THR A 61 16.21 -4.98 16.28
N THR A 62 15.71 -5.98 15.54
CA THR A 62 16.52 -7.00 14.87
C THR A 62 15.89 -7.45 13.56
N LYS A 63 16.69 -7.50 12.48
CA LYS A 63 16.24 -7.99 11.17
C LYS A 63 15.47 -9.31 11.30
N GLY A 64 14.24 -9.29 10.79
CA GLY A 64 13.35 -10.44 10.77
C GLY A 64 13.55 -11.29 9.52
N MET A 65 12.92 -12.47 9.51
CA MET A 65 12.79 -13.30 8.31
C MET A 65 11.47 -13.07 7.57
N GLU A 66 10.54 -12.35 8.18
CA GLU A 66 9.21 -12.06 7.65
C GLU A 66 8.96 -10.56 7.54
N TYR A 67 8.29 -10.13 6.48
CA TYR A 67 7.86 -8.74 6.35
C TYR A 67 6.75 -8.43 7.33
N LYS A 68 6.93 -7.35 8.07
CA LYS A 68 5.85 -6.67 8.80
C LYS A 68 5.30 -5.58 7.91
N THR A 69 3.98 -5.52 7.81
CA THR A 69 3.27 -4.57 6.94
C THR A 69 2.19 -3.84 7.71
N GLN A 70 2.05 -2.54 7.44
CA GLN A 70 0.88 -1.77 7.87
C GLN A 70 0.23 -1.14 6.64
N HIS A 71 -1.08 -1.37 6.51
CA HIS A 71 -1.86 -0.92 5.38
C HIS A 71 -2.76 0.25 5.75
N TYR A 72 -2.95 1.17 4.80
CA TYR A 72 -3.86 2.30 4.93
C TYR A 72 -4.69 2.46 3.66
N VAL A 73 -5.94 2.88 3.82
CA VAL A 73 -6.78 3.41 2.75
C VAL A 73 -7.08 4.86 3.10
N PHE A 74 -6.56 5.79 2.30
CA PHE A 74 -6.86 7.21 2.41
C PHE A 74 -8.04 7.53 1.50
N GLN A 75 -9.07 8.15 2.06
CA GLN A 75 -10.30 8.49 1.39
C GLN A 75 -10.51 10.02 1.41
N ALA A 76 -10.48 10.64 0.25
CA ALA A 76 -10.91 12.02 0.03
C ALA A 76 -12.42 12.07 -0.29
N PRO A 77 -13.06 13.25 -0.13
CA PRO A 77 -14.42 13.47 -0.59
C PRO A 77 -14.61 13.12 -2.08
N ALA A 78 -15.84 12.80 -2.48
CA ALA A 78 -16.16 12.51 -3.87
C ALA A 78 -15.76 13.68 -4.78
N GLY A 79 -15.13 13.37 -5.92
CA GLY A 79 -14.62 14.36 -6.87
C GLY A 79 -13.30 15.03 -6.47
N MET A 80 -12.72 14.68 -5.32
CA MET A 80 -11.38 15.10 -4.92
C MET A 80 -10.37 13.96 -5.07
N LYS A 81 -9.10 14.27 -4.92
CA LYS A 81 -7.96 13.34 -4.94
C LYS A 81 -7.18 13.42 -3.64
N VAL A 82 -6.47 12.36 -3.29
CA VAL A 82 -5.51 12.36 -2.18
C VAL A 82 -4.16 12.79 -2.73
N ARG A 83 -3.57 13.84 -2.14
CA ARG A 83 -2.16 14.20 -2.37
C ARG A 83 -1.37 13.82 -1.13
N MET A 84 -0.29 13.04 -1.30
CA MET A 84 0.54 12.53 -0.22
C MET A 84 2.03 12.70 -0.54
N THR A 85 2.81 13.06 0.48
CA THR A 85 4.28 13.03 0.48
C THR A 85 4.72 12.03 1.56
N PRO A 86 5.13 10.81 1.17
CA PRO A 86 5.70 9.85 2.10
C PRO A 86 7.17 10.20 2.41
N THR A 87 7.57 10.10 3.66
CA THR A 87 8.94 10.34 4.11
C THR A 87 9.41 9.15 4.94
N VAL A 88 10.48 8.48 4.51
CA VAL A 88 11.20 7.55 5.38
C VAL A 88 12.16 8.37 6.24
N ILE A 89 11.96 8.37 7.56
CA ILE A 89 12.72 9.20 8.50
C ILE A 89 13.91 8.42 9.06
N GLU A 90 13.65 7.18 9.44
CA GLU A 90 14.65 6.26 9.98
C GLU A 90 14.53 4.94 9.24
N GLY A 91 15.67 4.32 8.97
CA GLY A 91 15.75 3.11 8.19
C GLY A 91 17.19 2.82 7.75
N ARG A 92 17.50 1.53 7.59
CA ARG A 92 18.79 1.11 7.08
C ARG A 92 18.89 1.45 5.60
N TRP A 93 20.04 2.00 5.20
CA TRP A 93 20.30 2.22 3.79
C TRP A 93 20.38 0.88 3.04
N SER A 94 19.60 0.79 1.98
CA SER A 94 19.59 -0.31 1.02
C SER A 94 19.77 0.25 -0.39
N LYS A 95 20.32 -0.57 -1.31
CA LYS A 95 20.37 -0.25 -2.74
C LYS A 95 18.98 -0.34 -3.40
N SER A 96 18.02 -0.97 -2.73
CA SER A 96 16.66 -1.23 -3.21
C SER A 96 15.63 -1.02 -2.11
N CYS A 97 14.36 -0.85 -2.49
CA CYS A 97 13.24 -0.83 -1.55
C CYS A 97 12.76 -2.25 -1.22
N ASP A 98 13.66 -3.23 -1.18
CA ASP A 98 13.30 -4.61 -0.86
C ASP A 98 13.03 -4.76 0.64
N GLN A 99 13.93 -4.25 1.50
CA GLN A 99 13.88 -4.54 2.94
C GLN A 99 12.89 -3.69 3.72
N MET A 100 12.69 -2.43 3.33
CA MET A 100 11.79 -1.52 4.02
C MET A 100 11.36 -0.38 3.11
N GLY A 101 10.23 0.23 3.45
CA GLY A 101 9.78 1.43 2.79
C GLY A 101 8.26 1.52 2.78
N ILE A 102 7.79 2.32 1.83
CA ILE A 102 6.38 2.59 1.62
C ILE A 102 6.08 2.49 0.13
N GLU A 103 5.04 1.72 -0.22
CA GLU A 103 4.48 1.66 -1.56
C GLU A 103 3.14 2.39 -1.58
N VAL A 104 3.02 3.38 -2.47
CA VAL A 104 1.84 4.22 -2.64
C VAL A 104 1.13 3.85 -3.93
N LYS A 105 -0.09 3.31 -3.81
CA LYS A 105 -0.96 2.93 -4.92
C LYS A 105 -1.92 4.07 -5.18
N PHE A 106 -1.65 4.82 -6.25
CA PHE A 106 -2.32 6.07 -6.59
C PHE A 106 -3.11 6.02 -7.91
N LEU A 107 -2.91 4.97 -8.72
CA LEU A 107 -3.60 4.75 -9.98
C LEU A 107 -4.99 4.11 -9.74
N ASN A 108 -5.94 4.39 -10.63
CA ASN A 108 -7.26 3.77 -10.61
C ASN A 108 -7.18 2.25 -10.88
N ASP A 109 -6.26 1.83 -11.76
CA ASP A 109 -5.99 0.41 -11.96
C ASP A 109 -5.11 -0.14 -10.82
N THR A 110 -5.78 -0.72 -9.83
CA THR A 110 -5.13 -1.30 -8.64
C THR A 110 -4.23 -2.52 -8.93
N ARG A 111 -4.14 -3.01 -10.18
CA ARG A 111 -3.19 -4.06 -10.58
C ARG A 111 -1.76 -3.53 -10.75
N LEU A 112 -1.59 -2.26 -11.10
CA LEU A 112 -0.29 -1.67 -11.42
C LEU A 112 0.51 -1.30 -10.17
N SER A 113 1.81 -1.58 -10.16
CA SER A 113 2.69 -1.23 -9.02
C SER A 113 2.61 0.26 -8.65
N GLY A 114 2.75 0.53 -7.36
CA GLY A 114 2.81 1.88 -6.84
C GLY A 114 4.20 2.53 -6.96
N VAL A 115 4.30 3.77 -6.49
CA VAL A 115 5.60 4.40 -6.24
C VAL A 115 6.15 3.88 -4.92
N GLN A 116 7.36 3.35 -4.95
CA GLN A 116 8.07 2.87 -3.76
C GLN A 116 9.08 3.91 -3.28
N VAL A 117 9.07 4.18 -1.98
CA VAL A 117 9.98 5.12 -1.32
C VAL A 117 10.59 4.43 -0.10
N CYS A 118 11.91 4.36 -0.04
CA CYS A 118 12.63 3.60 1.00
C CYS A 118 13.89 4.30 1.51
N ASN A 119 14.16 5.52 1.04
CA ASN A 119 15.44 6.17 1.29
C ASN A 119 15.24 7.65 1.56
N SER A 120 15.68 8.07 2.75
CA SER A 120 15.60 9.45 3.26
C SER A 120 16.52 10.43 2.53
N ARG A 121 17.55 9.93 1.82
CA ARG A 121 18.56 10.76 1.13
C ARG A 121 18.09 11.32 -0.20
N PHE A 122 17.02 10.78 -0.77
CA PHE A 122 16.44 11.29 -2.00
C PHE A 122 15.30 12.24 -1.69
N GLN A 123 15.05 13.19 -2.59
CA GLN A 123 13.89 14.04 -2.50
C GLN A 123 12.62 13.17 -2.55
N GLN A 124 11.83 13.26 -1.51
CA GLN A 124 10.60 12.47 -1.41
C GLN A 124 9.56 12.99 -2.41
N PRO A 125 8.97 12.13 -3.25
CA PRO A 125 7.99 12.57 -4.24
C PRO A 125 6.69 13.00 -3.58
N THR A 126 6.03 14.02 -4.13
CA THR A 126 4.62 14.28 -3.83
C THR A 126 3.76 13.58 -4.86
N ILE A 127 2.91 12.66 -4.41
CA ILE A 127 2.09 11.78 -5.23
C ILE A 127 0.64 12.23 -5.11
N THR A 128 -0.09 12.32 -6.22
CA THR A 128 -1.54 12.60 -6.22
C THR A 128 -2.28 11.44 -6.86
N SER A 129 -3.34 10.94 -6.23
CA SER A 129 -4.15 9.84 -6.77
C SER A 129 -4.98 10.24 -7.98
N GLU A 130 -5.33 9.26 -8.81
CA GLU A 130 -6.25 9.45 -9.94
C GLU A 130 -7.71 9.51 -9.48
N THR A 131 -8.03 8.82 -8.38
CA THR A 131 -9.37 8.77 -7.77
C THR A 131 -9.37 9.43 -6.39
N ASN A 132 -10.51 9.40 -5.70
CA ASN A 132 -10.62 9.86 -4.32
C ASN A 132 -10.10 8.85 -3.28
N GLU A 133 -9.56 7.71 -3.72
CA GLU A 133 -8.99 6.68 -2.85
C GLU A 133 -7.51 6.48 -3.15
N MET A 134 -6.68 6.29 -2.12
CA MET A 134 -5.27 5.93 -2.23
C MET A 134 -4.96 4.81 -1.23
N PHE A 135 -4.42 3.70 -1.72
CA PHE A 135 -3.94 2.61 -0.87
C PHE A 135 -2.44 2.75 -0.60
N VAL A 136 -2.03 2.47 0.63
CA VAL A 136 -0.63 2.60 1.05
C VAL A 136 -0.23 1.35 1.83
N GLN A 137 0.92 0.78 1.48
CA GLN A 137 1.59 -0.25 2.26
C GLN A 137 2.91 0.31 2.79
N ALA A 138 3.02 0.43 4.11
CA ALA A 138 4.30 0.56 4.79
C ALA A 138 4.82 -0.85 5.14
N TYR A 139 6.12 -1.10 5.01
CA TYR A 139 6.71 -2.42 5.27
C TYR A 139 8.14 -2.35 5.79
N THR A 140 8.54 -3.37 6.57
CA THR A 140 9.92 -3.62 6.98
C THR A 140 10.18 -5.12 7.13
N LEU A 141 11.42 -5.55 6.90
CA LEU A 141 11.94 -6.89 7.18
C LEU A 141 12.54 -6.95 8.60
N GLY A 142 11.78 -6.48 9.60
CA GLY A 142 12.17 -6.47 11.01
C GLY A 142 13.27 -5.48 11.39
N GLU A 143 13.58 -4.47 10.58
CA GLU A 143 14.49 -3.40 11.01
C GLU A 143 13.70 -2.15 11.40
N GLN A 144 14.20 -1.41 12.39
CA GLN A 144 13.60 -0.16 12.83
C GLN A 144 13.42 0.77 11.64
N SER A 145 12.18 1.18 11.42
CA SER A 145 11.87 2.10 10.34
C SER A 145 10.70 2.98 10.72
N ILE A 146 10.85 4.27 10.43
CA ILE A 146 9.84 5.27 10.70
C ILE A 146 9.40 5.87 9.38
N ILE A 147 8.09 5.75 9.12
CA ILE A 147 7.47 6.29 7.92
C ILE A 147 6.48 7.37 8.34
N GLU A 148 6.66 8.55 7.78
CA GLU A 148 5.73 9.65 7.91
C GLU A 148 5.00 9.86 6.58
N MET A 149 3.70 10.15 6.67
CA MET A 149 2.84 10.42 5.52
C MET A 149 2.18 11.76 5.78
N GLN A 150 2.59 12.79 5.06
CA GLN A 150 1.87 14.05 5.02
C GLN A 150 0.87 14.00 3.86
N TYR A 151 -0.41 14.30 4.11
CA TYR A 151 -1.46 14.15 3.12
C TYR A 151 -2.56 15.21 3.26
N LYS A 152 -3.31 15.41 2.18
CA LYS A 152 -4.56 16.19 2.14
C LYS A 152 -5.41 15.81 0.95
N ALA A 153 -6.69 16.17 0.98
CA ALA A 153 -7.56 16.19 -0.17
C ALA A 153 -7.26 17.43 -1.04
N VAL A 154 -7.24 17.23 -2.36
CA VAL A 154 -7.09 18.29 -3.37
C VAL A 154 -8.12 18.09 -4.47
N HIS A 155 -8.50 19.16 -5.17
CA HIS A 155 -9.24 19.03 -6.44
C HIS A 155 -8.32 18.52 -7.56
#